data_AF-A0A7K2HUC8-F1
#
_entry.id   AF-A0A7K2HUC8-F1
#
_cell.length_a   1.000
_cell.length_b   1.000
_cell.length_c   1.000
_cell.angle_alpha   90.00
_cell.angle_beta   90.00
_cell.angle_gamma   90.00
#
_symmetry.space_group_name_H-M   'P 1'
#
loop_
_entity.id
_entity.type
_entity.pdbx_description
1 polymer ?
#
loop_
_entity_poly.entity_id
_entity_poly.type
_entity_poly.pdbx_seq_one_letter_code
_entity_poly.pdbx_strand_id
1 'polypeptide(L)' 'MATRRVEIGPVGRTVAANVTRYRKRQGFTMRDLAEDLAQRRWPISASAISQIENGARRVDVDDLFALAIALDIPRTYC' A
#
# COMPACT_ATOMS: atom_id res chain seq x y z
N MET A 1 -13.25 -21.67 -7.42
CA MET A 1 -12.77 -20.83 -8.55
C MET A 1 -11.34 -20.43 -8.25
N ALA A 2 -10.37 -20.78 -9.11
CA ALA A 2 -8.98 -20.38 -8.90
C ALA A 2 -8.83 -18.89 -9.26
N THR A 3 -8.67 -18.04 -8.25
CA THR A 3 -8.31 -16.63 -8.46
C THR A 3 -6.94 -16.58 -9.11
N ARG A 4 -6.88 -16.15 -10.38
CA ARG A 4 -5.62 -15.94 -11.10
C ARG A 4 -4.75 -15.00 -10.27
N ARG A 5 -3.57 -15.45 -9.86
CA ARG A 5 -2.61 -14.60 -9.15
C ARG A 5 -2.29 -13.39 -10.03
N VAL A 6 -2.40 -12.21 -9.45
CA VAL A 6 -2.05 -10.97 -10.12
C VAL A 6 -0.53 -10.95 -10.29
N GLU A 7 -0.06 -11.03 -11.53
CA GLU A 7 1.36 -10.79 -11.82
C GLU A 7 1.64 -9.28 -11.77
N ILE A 8 2.44 -8.89 -10.80
CA ILE A 8 2.95 -7.52 -10.65
C ILE A 8 4.36 -7.41 -11.23
N GLY A 9 4.61 -6.31 -11.94
CA GLY A 9 5.92 -5.98 -12.49
C GLY A 9 6.93 -5.54 -11.41
N PRO A 10 8.19 -5.29 -11.81
CA PRO A 10 9.26 -4.88 -10.88
C PRO A 10 8.93 -3.60 -10.10
N VAL A 11 8.23 -2.64 -10.70
CA VAL A 11 7.77 -1.42 -10.04
C VAL A 11 6.75 -1.74 -8.94
N GLY A 12 5.77 -2.59 -9.23
CA GLY A 12 4.77 -3.00 -8.23
C GLY A 12 5.40 -3.71 -7.03
N ARG A 13 6.43 -4.54 -7.25
CA ARG A 13 7.19 -5.18 -6.16
C ARG A 13 7.94 -4.17 -5.30
N THR A 14 8.49 -3.13 -5.93
CA THR A 14 9.17 -2.03 -5.22
C THR A 14 8.19 -1.26 -4.35
N VAL A 15 7.00 -0.97 -4.87
CA VAL A 15 5.92 -0.32 -4.11
C VAL A 15 5.52 -1.19 -2.91
N ALA A 16 5.26 -2.48 -3.11
CA ALA A 16 4.90 -3.41 -2.04
C ALA A 16 5.94 -3.45 -0.90
N ALA A 17 7.22 -3.53 -1.27
CA ALA A 17 8.34 -3.51 -0.32
C ALA A 17 8.42 -2.18 0.45
N ASN A 18 8.23 -1.05 -0.25
CA ASN A 18 8.25 0.27 0.38
C ASN A 18 7.08 0.46 1.34
N VAL A 19 5.86 0.10 0.96
CA VAL A 19 4.68 0.15 1.83
C VAL A 19 4.94 -0.63 3.12
N THR A 20 5.42 -1.87 2.99
CA THR A 20 5.77 -2.71 4.15
C THR A 20 6.84 -2.05 5.03
N ARG A 21 7.89 -1.48 4.41
CA ARG A 21 9.01 -0.86 5.11
C ARG A 21 8.57 0.36 5.90
N TYR A 22 7.86 1.30 5.27
CA TYR A 22 7.46 2.55 5.91
C TYR A 22 6.37 2.32 6.96
N ARG A 23 5.40 1.44 6.69
CA ARG A 23 4.38 1.06 7.69
C ARG A 23 5.03 0.52 8.96
N LYS A 24 5.97 -0.41 8.83
CA LYS A 24 6.71 -0.97 9.98
C LYS A 24 7.58 0.06 10.70
N ARG A 25 8.22 0.99 9.97
CA ARG A 25 9.03 2.07 10.57
C ARG A 25 8.19 3.01 11.44
N GLN A 26 6.93 3.24 11.08
CA GLN A 26 6.00 4.04 11.88
C GLN A 26 5.31 3.24 13.00
N GLY A 27 5.58 1.94 13.12
CA GLY A 27 4.95 1.08 14.12
C GLY A 27 3.48 0.74 13.80
N PHE A 28 2.98 1.06 12.61
CA PHE A 28 1.60 0.81 12.22
C PHE A 28 1.35 -0.66 11.93
N THR A 29 0.23 -1.18 12.44
CA THR A 29 -0.39 -2.39 11.93
C THR A 29 -1.08 -2.13 10.58
N MET A 30 -1.50 -3.18 9.88
CA MET A 30 -2.31 -3.01 8.66
C MET A 30 -3.66 -2.34 8.95
N ARG A 31 -4.19 -2.48 10.17
CA ARG A 31 -5.43 -1.84 10.59
C ARG A 31 -5.23 -0.36 10.85
N ASP A 32 -4.15 0.02 11.53
CA ASP A 32 -3.85 1.42 11.82
C ASP A 32 -3.70 2.22 10.52
N LEU A 33 -3.00 1.65 9.53
CA LEU A 33 -2.87 2.26 8.22
C LEU A 33 -4.22 2.35 7.48
N ALA A 34 -5.08 1.33 7.58
CA ALA A 34 -6.42 1.37 7.00
C ALA A 34 -7.30 2.45 7.64
N GLU A 35 -7.19 2.62 8.95
CA GLU A 35 -7.93 3.62 9.71
C GLU A 35 -7.46 5.05 9.39
N ASP A 36 -6.15 5.29 9.32
CA ASP A 36 -5.60 6.59 8.88
C ASP A 36 -6.02 6.94 7.44
N LEU A 37 -5.94 5.97 6.52
CA LEU A 37 -6.37 6.14 5.14
C LEU A 37 -7.87 6.46 5.02
N ALA A 38 -8.71 5.79 5.83
CA ALA A 38 -10.14 6.08 5.90
C ALA A 38 -10.42 7.49 6.42
N GLN A 39 -9.70 7.96 7.45
CA GLN A 39 -9.81 9.33 7.97
C GLN A 39 -9.45 10.39 6.91
N ARG A 40 -8.52 10.06 6.00
CA ARG A 40 -8.11 10.91 4.87
C ARG A 40 -9.02 10.82 3.64
N ARG A 41 -10.16 10.11 3.74
CA ARG A 41 -11.12 9.85 2.65
C ARG A 41 -10.60 8.96 1.51
N TRP A 42 -9.59 8.12 1.78
CA TRP A 42 -9.08 7.10 0.84
C TRP A 42 -9.22 5.71 1.45
N PRO A 43 -10.43 5.14 1.53
CA PRO A 43 -10.64 3.89 2.24
C PRO A 43 -9.93 2.72 1.54
N ILE A 44 -8.84 2.23 2.14
CA ILE A 44 -8.19 0.97 1.76
C ILE A 44 -8.29 0.01 2.94
N SER A 45 -8.89 -1.17 2.73
CA SER A 45 -9.05 -2.15 3.81
C SER A 45 -7.72 -2.77 4.25
N ALA A 46 -7.64 -3.23 5.49
CA ALA A 46 -6.45 -3.94 5.98
C ALA A 46 -6.12 -5.19 5.15
N SER A 47 -7.14 -5.88 4.62
CA SER A 47 -6.94 -7.00 3.68
C SER A 47 -6.32 -6.53 2.37
N ALA A 48 -6.81 -5.43 1.81
CA ALA A 48 -6.24 -4.82 0.62
C ALA A 48 -4.77 -4.39 0.83
N ILE A 49 -4.44 -3.81 1.99
CA ILE A 49 -3.05 -3.48 2.37
C ILE A 49 -2.20 -4.75 2.40
N SER A 50 -2.68 -5.82 3.04
CA SER A 50 -1.99 -7.11 3.05
C SER A 50 -1.76 -7.67 1.64
N GLN A 51 -2.74 -7.58 0.74
CA GLN A 51 -2.56 -8.01 -0.65
C GLN A 51 -1.53 -7.14 -1.39
N ILE A 52 -1.48 -5.83 -1.11
CA ILE A 52 -0.47 -4.93 -1.68
C ILE A 52 0.93 -5.32 -1.19
N GLU A 53 1.11 -5.52 0.11
CA GLU A 53 2.40 -5.90 0.70
C GLU A 53 2.90 -7.25 0.18
N ASN A 54 1.99 -8.20 -0.03
CA ASN A 54 2.30 -9.51 -0.60
C ASN A 54 2.43 -9.51 -2.14
N GLY A 55 2.19 -8.37 -2.79
CA GLY A 55 2.21 -8.25 -4.24
C GLY A 55 1.09 -9.01 -4.95
N ALA A 56 0.04 -9.38 -4.24
CA ALA A 56 -1.14 -10.07 -4.74
C ALA A 56 -2.20 -9.11 -5.30
N ARG A 57 -2.00 -7.79 -5.14
CA ARG A 57 -2.86 -6.73 -5.68
C ARG A 57 -2.01 -5.67 -6.40
N ARG A 58 -2.48 -5.23 -7.58
CA ARG A 58 -1.94 -4.04 -8.25
C ARG A 58 -2.39 -2.78 -7.52
N VAL A 59 -1.47 -1.83 -7.41
CA VAL A 59 -1.70 -0.51 -6.82
C VAL A 59 -1.96 0.46 -7.97
N ASP A 60 -3.10 1.15 -7.93
CA ASP A 60 -3.40 2.24 -8.87
C ASP A 60 -2.66 3.52 -8.45
N VAL A 61 -2.62 4.53 -9.32
CA VAL A 61 -1.95 5.81 -9.07
C VAL A 61 -2.58 6.53 -7.87
N ASP A 62 -3.90 6.49 -7.73
CA ASP A 62 -4.61 7.07 -6.59
C ASP A 62 -4.30 6.35 -5.28
N ASP A 63 -4.28 5.01 -5.31
CA ASP A 63 -3.86 4.19 -4.16
C ASP A 63 -2.40 4.51 -3.77
N LEU A 64 -1.51 4.66 -4.76
CA LEU A 64 -0.11 5.01 -4.52
C LEU A 64 0.02 6.39 -3.86
N PHE A 65 -0.75 7.37 -4.33
CA PHE A 65 -0.76 8.72 -3.77
C PHE A 65 -1.28 8.74 -2.33
N ALA A 66 -2.39 8.03 -2.07
CA ALA A 66 -2.95 7.88 -0.74
C ALA A 66 -1.95 7.23 0.24
N LEU A 67 -1.30 6.14 -0.20
CA LEU A 67 -0.27 5.45 0.59
C LEU A 67 0.95 6.33 0.85
N ALA A 68 1.39 7.12 -0.13
CA ALA A 68 2.51 8.04 0.04
C ALA A 68 2.23 9.11 1.10
N ILE A 69 1.00 9.66 1.12
CA ILE A 69 0.58 10.64 2.11
C ILE A 69 0.43 10.02 3.50
N ALA A 70 -0.20 8.85 3.61
CA ALA A 70 -0.40 8.17 4.89
C ALA A 70 0.93 7.73 5.53
N LEU A 71 1.89 7.29 4.70
CA LEU A 71 3.19 6.79 5.16
C LEU A 71 4.28 7.88 5.19
N ASP A 72 3.91 9.16 5.04
CA ASP A 72 4.81 10.32 5.00
C ASP A 72 6.05 10.07 4.12
N ILE A 73 5.83 9.44 2.96
CA ILE A 73 6.92 9.08 2.04
C ILE A 73 7.26 10.34 1.25
N PRO A 74 8.50 10.85 1.35
CA PRO A 74 8.87 12.02 0.58
C PRO A 74 8.77 11.69 -0.92
N ARG A 75 8.12 12.58 -1.69
CA ARG A 75 7.95 12.48 -3.15
C ARG A 75 9.27 12.68 -3.91
N THR A 76 10.41 12.38 -3.31
CA THR A 76 11.74 12.77 -3.80
C THR A 76 12.09 11.96 -5.02
N TYR A 77 11.49 12.29 -6.17
CA TYR A 77 11.95 12.22 -7.56
C TYR A 77 10.89 12.98 -8.39
N CYS A 78 10.96 14.31 -8.39
CA CYS A 78 10.52 15.18 -9.50
C CYS A 78 11.74 16.00 -9.92
#